data_AF-A0A6C1QEJ5-F1
#
_entry.id   AF-A0A6C1QEJ5-F1
#
_cell.length_a   1.000
_cell.length_b   1.000
_cell.length_c   1.000
_cell.angle_alpha   90.00
_cell.angle_beta   90.00
_cell.angle_gamma   90.00
#
_symmetry.space_group_name_H-M   'P 1'
#
loop_
_entity.id
_entity.type
_entity.pdbx_description
1 polymer ?
#
loop_
_entity_poly.entity_id
_entity_poly.type
_entity_poly.pdbx_seq_one_letter_code
_entity_poly.pdbx_strand_id
1 'polypeptide(L)'
;MKNQILTVVAAIVFIMMGSSCQREQEWNALFNGQDLSNWDKFLGSSLGPDFDSLAQAATIGQVFSVVELDGENVIRISGEINGSLATPESFENYHLRLVFKWGETVYSRRNSGLLYHSFGDFGAAFGTWMPNIEFQMMHQNLGDTYLMLNTACETEVIYIEETGQFVYTPGADALIFGEHANG
;
A
#
# COMPACT_ATOMS: atom_id res chain seq x y z
N MET A 1 32.28 -29.28 44.34
CA MET A 1 31.17 -29.63 43.42
C MET A 1 30.02 -28.63 43.47
N LYS A 2 29.42 -28.32 44.64
CA LYS A 2 28.30 -27.35 44.75
C LYS A 2 28.60 -25.95 44.17
N ASN A 3 29.78 -25.39 44.42
CA ASN A 3 30.12 -24.04 43.93
C ASN A 3 30.30 -23.97 42.40
N GLN A 4 30.72 -25.05 41.75
CA GLN A 4 30.85 -25.04 40.29
C GLN A 4 29.50 -25.16 39.58
N ILE A 5 28.55 -25.89 40.17
CA ILE A 5 27.17 -25.95 39.66
C ILE A 5 26.51 -24.57 39.74
N LEU A 6 26.73 -23.82 40.84
CA LEU A 6 26.18 -22.47 41.01
C LEU A 6 26.74 -21.48 39.98
N THR A 7 28.04 -21.55 39.67
CA THR A 7 28.68 -20.69 38.65
C THR A 7 28.18 -21.01 37.24
N VAL A 8 27.99 -22.28 36.91
CA VAL A 8 27.46 -22.70 35.60
C VAL A 8 26.01 -22.25 35.41
N VAL A 9 25.17 -22.38 36.45
CA VAL A 9 23.77 -21.91 36.40
C VAL A 9 23.72 -20.39 36.24
N ALA A 10 24.55 -19.62 36.97
CA ALA A 10 24.61 -18.18 36.82
C ALA A 10 25.05 -17.74 35.41
N ALA A 11 26.02 -18.44 34.81
CA ALA A 11 26.47 -18.16 33.44
C ALA A 11 25.37 -18.46 32.40
N ILE A 12 24.60 -19.52 32.57
CA ILE A 12 23.49 -19.88 31.67
C ILE A 12 22.35 -18.85 31.74
N VAL A 13 22.02 -18.35 32.93
CA VAL A 13 21.00 -17.28 33.12
C VAL A 13 21.47 -15.97 32.47
N PHE A 14 22.75 -15.63 32.58
CA PHE A 14 23.33 -14.43 31.96
C PHE A 14 23.34 -14.50 30.42
N ILE A 15 23.59 -15.69 29.86
CA ILE A 15 23.52 -15.92 28.40
C ILE A 15 22.07 -15.82 27.90
N MET A 16 21.08 -16.34 28.65
CA MET A 16 19.67 -16.23 28.26
C MET A 16 19.12 -14.80 28.32
N MET A 17 19.65 -13.93 29.21
CA MET A 17 19.25 -12.52 29.27
C MET A 17 19.81 -11.67 28.12
N GLY A 18 20.92 -12.10 27.49
CA GLY A 18 21.54 -11.39 26.36
C GLY A 18 20.84 -11.61 25.01
N SER A 19 19.93 -12.57 24.89
CA SER A 19 19.20 -12.88 23.64
C SER A 19 17.88 -12.13 23.48
N SER A 20 17.50 -11.29 24.45
CA SER A 20 16.25 -10.50 24.39
C SER A 20 16.41 -9.11 23.79
N CYS A 21 17.56 -8.80 23.17
CA CYS A 21 17.64 -7.66 22.26
C CYS A 21 16.83 -8.00 21.00
N GLN A 22 15.58 -7.53 20.96
CA GLN A 22 14.82 -7.37 19.72
C GLN A 22 15.74 -6.67 18.73
N ARG A 23 16.21 -7.40 17.71
CA ARG A 23 16.91 -6.81 16.57
C ARG A 23 15.94 -5.80 15.99
N GLU A 24 16.33 -4.52 15.97
CA GLU A 24 15.55 -3.48 15.31
C GLU A 24 15.26 -3.96 13.90
N GLN A 25 13.98 -4.11 13.57
CA GLN A 25 13.59 -4.69 12.29
C GLN A 25 13.99 -3.69 11.21
N GLU A 26 14.99 -4.05 10.41
CA GLU A 26 15.52 -3.16 9.37
C GLU A 26 14.42 -2.88 8.34
N TRP A 27 14.04 -1.62 8.20
CA TRP A 27 13.10 -1.17 7.17
C TRP A 27 13.79 -1.14 5.82
N ASN A 28 13.24 -1.86 4.85
CA ASN A 28 13.71 -1.82 3.46
C ASN A 28 12.97 -0.69 2.72
N ALA A 29 13.73 0.27 2.18
CA ALA A 29 13.15 1.36 1.39
C ALA A 29 12.74 0.86 0.00
N LEU A 30 11.46 0.99 -0.35
CA LEU A 30 10.96 0.64 -1.69
C LEU A 30 11.33 1.71 -2.74
N PHE A 31 11.38 2.98 -2.35
CA PHE A 31 11.88 4.05 -3.19
C PHE A 31 13.37 4.27 -2.91
N ASN A 32 14.19 4.28 -3.97
CA ASN A 32 15.65 4.39 -3.85
C ASN A 32 16.15 5.82 -3.53
N GLY A 33 15.26 6.81 -3.48
CA GLY A 33 15.59 8.20 -3.18
C GLY A 33 16.14 9.01 -4.36
N GLN A 34 16.26 8.43 -5.56
CA GLN A 34 16.92 9.05 -6.71
C GLN A 34 16.03 9.05 -7.94
N ASP A 35 15.47 7.90 -8.30
CA ASP A 35 14.72 7.70 -9.53
C ASP A 35 13.69 6.57 -9.39
N LEU A 36 12.98 6.31 -10.48
CA LEU A 36 11.98 5.25 -10.57
C LEU A 36 12.49 4.11 -11.46
N SER A 37 13.78 3.79 -11.41
CA SER A 37 14.37 2.67 -12.19
C SER A 37 13.98 1.31 -11.62
N ASN A 38 13.67 1.23 -10.32
CA ASN A 38 13.22 0.01 -9.64
C ASN A 38 11.68 -0.10 -9.55
N TRP A 39 10.96 0.51 -10.50
CA TRP A 39 9.50 0.51 -10.53
C TRP A 39 8.97 0.24 -11.93
N ASP A 40 7.98 -0.64 -12.01
CA ASP A 40 7.16 -0.81 -13.20
C ASP A 40 6.11 0.30 -13.28
N LYS A 41 5.90 0.82 -14.49
CA LYS A 41 5.05 1.99 -14.75
C LYS A 41 4.05 1.67 -15.84
N PHE A 42 2.79 1.99 -15.59
CA PHE A 42 1.72 1.76 -16.53
C PHE A 42 0.82 2.98 -16.64
N LEU A 43 0.59 3.45 -17.87
CA LEU A 43 -0.45 4.44 -18.16
C LEU A 43 -1.76 3.69 -18.42
N GLY A 44 -2.79 4.05 -17.69
CA GLY A 44 -4.08 3.38 -17.73
C GLY A 44 -5.12 4.15 -18.52
N SER A 45 -6.35 4.12 -18.02
CA SER A 45 -7.50 4.76 -18.65
C SER A 45 -7.53 6.27 -18.45
N SER A 46 -8.23 6.95 -19.35
CA SER A 46 -8.59 8.37 -19.19
C SER A 46 -9.39 8.61 -17.90
N LEU A 47 -9.28 9.82 -17.33
CA LEU A 47 -10.08 10.24 -16.17
C LEU A 47 -11.57 10.47 -16.52
N GLY A 48 -11.89 10.44 -17.81
CA GLY A 48 -13.23 10.66 -18.36
C GLY A 48 -13.15 11.35 -19.72
N PRO A 49 -14.27 11.45 -20.46
CA PRO A 49 -14.26 11.96 -21.85
C PRO A 49 -13.60 13.33 -22.01
N ASP A 50 -13.72 14.22 -21.02
CA ASP A 50 -13.11 15.56 -21.03
C ASP A 50 -11.57 15.54 -20.96
N PHE A 51 -10.98 14.41 -20.59
CA PHE A 51 -9.54 14.20 -20.42
C PHE A 51 -8.93 13.30 -21.49
N ASP A 52 -9.69 12.84 -22.49
CA ASP A 52 -9.19 11.89 -23.50
C ASP A 52 -8.00 12.42 -24.30
N SER A 53 -8.05 13.71 -24.69
CA SER A 53 -6.93 14.36 -25.37
C SER A 53 -5.68 14.44 -24.50
N LEU A 54 -5.85 14.63 -23.19
CA LEU A 54 -4.77 14.68 -22.22
C LEU A 54 -4.17 13.29 -22.00
N ALA A 55 -5.02 12.27 -21.86
CA ALA A 55 -4.63 10.88 -21.76
C ALA A 55 -3.87 10.40 -23.00
N GLN A 56 -4.31 10.78 -24.21
CA GLN A 56 -3.64 10.43 -25.46
C GLN A 56 -2.25 11.07 -25.60
N ALA A 57 -2.05 12.25 -25.02
CA ALA A 57 -0.78 12.97 -25.05
C ALA A 57 0.16 12.59 -23.89
N ALA A 58 -0.32 11.86 -22.89
CA ALA A 58 0.44 11.53 -21.70
C ALA A 58 1.61 10.59 -22.00
N THR A 59 2.72 10.79 -21.29
CA THR A 59 3.89 9.91 -21.34
C THR A 59 4.29 9.51 -19.93
N ILE A 60 4.97 8.36 -19.82
CA ILE A 60 5.43 7.81 -18.54
C ILE A 60 6.23 8.84 -17.73
N GLY A 61 7.11 9.61 -18.39
CA GLY A 61 7.96 10.61 -17.71
C GLY A 61 7.22 11.89 -17.29
N GLN A 62 6.08 12.19 -17.90
CA GLN A 62 5.20 13.28 -17.45
C GLN A 62 4.37 12.86 -16.23
N VAL A 63 3.88 11.63 -16.25
CA VAL A 63 2.99 11.09 -15.20
C VAL A 63 3.75 10.69 -13.95
N PHE A 64 4.86 9.96 -14.10
CA PHE A 64 5.66 9.47 -12.99
C PHE A 64 7.04 10.12 -13.00
N SER A 65 7.28 10.99 -12.03
CA SER A 65 8.56 11.68 -11.88
C SER A 65 9.05 11.70 -10.44
N VAL A 66 10.31 12.08 -10.26
CA VAL A 66 10.88 12.41 -8.95
C VAL A 66 11.09 13.91 -8.91
N VAL A 67 10.68 14.54 -7.81
CA VAL A 67 10.84 15.98 -7.58
C VAL A 67 11.45 16.21 -6.20
N GLU A 68 12.13 17.35 -6.03
CA GLU A 68 12.56 17.79 -4.71
C GLU A 68 11.39 18.47 -3.98
N LEU A 69 11.15 18.09 -2.73
CA LEU A 69 10.22 18.72 -1.80
C LEU A 69 10.89 18.83 -0.44
N ASP A 70 11.04 20.05 0.06
CA ASP A 70 11.63 20.33 1.39
C ASP A 70 13.02 19.69 1.61
N GLY A 71 13.84 19.62 0.55
CA GLY A 71 15.17 19.02 0.59
C GLY A 71 15.20 17.49 0.43
N GLU A 72 14.06 16.85 0.22
CA GLU A 72 13.95 15.41 -0.02
C GLU A 72 13.43 15.11 -1.42
N ASN A 73 13.96 14.07 -2.06
CA ASN A 73 13.39 13.57 -3.30
C ASN A 73 12.12 12.77 -2.99
N VAL A 74 11.03 13.04 -3.70
CA VAL A 74 9.75 12.35 -3.56
C VAL A 74 9.21 11.92 -4.91
N ILE A 75 8.46 10.82 -4.91
CA ILE A 75 7.72 10.38 -6.09
C ILE A 75 6.54 11.35 -6.30
N ARG A 76 6.46 11.92 -7.50
CA ARG A 76 5.32 12.73 -7.95
C ARG A 76 4.56 11.98 -9.03
N ILE A 77 3.27 11.81 -8.79
CA ILE A 77 2.28 11.36 -9.78
C ILE A 77 1.50 12.58 -10.24
N SER A 78 1.50 12.88 -11.54
CA SER A 78 0.87 14.11 -12.07
C SER A 78 -0.65 14.14 -11.91
N GLY A 79 -1.28 12.97 -12.01
CA GLY A 79 -2.73 12.80 -11.95
C GLY A 79 -3.47 13.25 -13.21
N GLU A 80 -2.78 13.43 -14.34
CA GLU A 80 -3.40 13.87 -15.61
C GLU A 80 -4.12 12.74 -16.37
N ILE A 81 -3.80 11.50 -16.02
CA ILE A 81 -4.41 10.24 -16.48
C ILE A 81 -4.38 9.25 -15.30
N ASN A 82 -5.22 8.22 -15.32
CA ASN A 82 -5.02 7.10 -14.40
C ASN A 82 -3.72 6.38 -14.74
N GLY A 83 -3.00 5.93 -13.72
CA GLY A 83 -1.76 5.19 -13.90
C GLY A 83 -1.40 4.38 -12.66
N SER A 84 -0.58 3.35 -12.88
CA SER A 84 -0.11 2.45 -11.83
C SER A 84 1.41 2.44 -11.78
N LEU A 85 1.94 2.46 -10.56
CA LEU A 85 3.36 2.28 -10.26
C LEU A 85 3.48 1.05 -9.34
N ALA A 86 4.26 0.05 -9.72
CA ALA A 86 4.38 -1.20 -8.95
C ALA A 86 5.84 -1.58 -8.69
N THR A 87 6.07 -2.23 -7.55
CA THR A 87 7.37 -2.84 -7.28
C THR A 87 7.55 -4.06 -8.19
N PRO A 88 8.75 -4.28 -8.75
CA PRO A 88 9.04 -5.50 -9.52
C PRO A 88 9.12 -6.73 -8.61
N GLU A 89 9.46 -6.53 -7.33
CA GLU A 89 9.47 -7.59 -6.31
C GLU A 89 8.07 -7.82 -5.76
N SER A 90 7.79 -9.08 -5.40
CA SER A 90 6.57 -9.48 -4.71
C SER A 90 6.85 -9.68 -3.22
N PHE A 91 5.89 -9.27 -2.39
CA PHE A 91 5.95 -9.38 -0.94
C PHE A 91 4.70 -10.12 -0.43
N GLU A 92 4.83 -10.80 0.71
CA GLU A 92 3.72 -11.52 1.34
C GLU A 92 3.39 -10.97 2.74
N ASN A 93 4.22 -11.29 3.74
CA ASN A 93 4.04 -10.86 5.13
C ASN A 93 4.96 -9.68 5.42
N TYR A 94 4.39 -8.48 5.52
CA TYR A 94 5.16 -7.26 5.72
C TYR A 94 4.41 -6.22 6.54
N HIS A 95 5.17 -5.30 7.13
CA HIS A 95 4.66 -4.01 7.58
C HIS A 95 5.09 -2.97 6.55
N LEU A 96 4.14 -2.14 6.11
CA LEU A 96 4.39 -1.08 5.14
C LEU A 96 4.09 0.28 5.77
N ARG A 97 4.98 1.25 5.52
CA ARG A 97 4.78 2.65 5.87
C ARG A 97 4.90 3.53 4.63
N LEU A 98 3.89 4.34 4.38
CA LEU A 98 3.85 5.32 3.31
C LEU A 98 3.52 6.68 3.90
N VAL A 99 4.22 7.73 3.43
CA VAL A 99 3.84 9.12 3.67
C VAL A 99 3.48 9.71 2.32
N PHE A 100 2.34 10.38 2.23
CA PHE A 100 1.87 11.00 1.01
C PHE A 100 1.34 12.41 1.27
N LYS A 101 1.27 13.21 0.22
CA LYS A 101 0.73 14.57 0.23
C LYS A 101 -0.02 14.83 -1.07
N TRP A 102 -1.08 15.63 -0.99
CA TRP A 102 -1.77 16.13 -2.17
C TRP A 102 -1.00 17.27 -2.83
N GLY A 103 -0.82 17.17 -4.14
CA GLY A 103 -0.37 18.30 -4.96
C GLY A 103 -1.43 19.40 -5.05
N GLU A 104 -1.02 20.55 -5.58
CA GLU A 104 -1.90 21.70 -5.78
C GLU A 104 -2.84 21.52 -6.98
N THR A 105 -2.33 20.89 -8.05
CA THR A 105 -3.11 20.58 -9.25
C THR A 105 -4.01 19.36 -9.01
N VAL A 106 -5.30 19.52 -9.29
CA VAL A 106 -6.30 18.45 -9.23
C VAL A 106 -7.08 18.48 -10.54
N TYR A 107 -7.09 17.36 -11.27
CA TYR A 107 -7.81 17.25 -12.55
C TYR A 107 -9.27 16.85 -12.34
N SER A 108 -9.53 15.66 -11.78
CA SER A 108 -10.88 15.18 -11.49
C SER A 108 -11.20 15.25 -10.00
N ARG A 109 -10.45 14.53 -9.17
CA ARG A 109 -10.63 14.46 -7.71
C ARG A 109 -9.30 14.09 -7.04
N ARG A 110 -9.21 14.37 -5.74
CA ARG A 110 -8.11 13.87 -4.89
C ARG A 110 -8.37 12.40 -4.56
N ASN A 111 -7.93 11.53 -5.46
CA ASN A 111 -8.09 10.09 -5.37
C ASN A 111 -6.79 9.42 -5.86
N SER A 112 -6.29 8.51 -5.05
CA SER A 112 -5.18 7.60 -5.32
C SER A 112 -5.43 6.33 -4.51
N GLY A 113 -4.52 5.36 -4.58
CA GLY A 113 -4.64 4.13 -3.81
C GLY A 113 -3.29 3.57 -3.46
N LEU A 114 -3.21 2.95 -2.29
CA LEU A 114 -2.16 1.99 -1.98
C LEU A 114 -2.69 0.59 -2.31
N LEU A 115 -2.22 0.03 -3.42
CA LEU A 115 -2.66 -1.26 -3.92
C LEU A 115 -1.68 -2.33 -3.43
N TYR A 116 -2.19 -3.36 -2.76
CA TYR A 116 -1.40 -4.41 -2.15
C TYR A 116 -1.88 -5.80 -2.55
N HIS A 117 -0.95 -6.76 -2.49
CA HIS A 117 -1.15 -8.13 -2.98
C HIS A 117 -1.65 -8.16 -4.43
N SER A 118 -1.12 -7.24 -5.25
CA SER A 118 -1.43 -7.15 -6.67
C SER A 118 -0.89 -8.35 -7.43
N PHE A 119 -1.63 -8.83 -8.42
CA PHE A 119 -1.20 -9.95 -9.29
C PHE A 119 -1.77 -9.82 -10.70
N GLY A 120 -1.18 -10.56 -11.64
CA GLY A 120 -1.63 -10.55 -13.04
C GLY A 120 -1.19 -9.30 -13.79
N ASP A 121 -1.87 -9.01 -14.90
CA ASP A 121 -1.47 -7.95 -15.82
C ASP A 121 -1.99 -6.58 -15.38
N PHE A 122 -1.20 -5.54 -15.64
CA PHE A 122 -1.69 -4.17 -15.57
C PHE A 122 -2.89 -3.98 -16.50
N GLY A 123 -3.81 -3.10 -16.09
CA GLY A 123 -4.97 -2.75 -16.88
C GLY A 123 -6.15 -3.72 -16.78
N ALA A 124 -5.97 -4.89 -16.18
CA ALA A 124 -7.05 -5.85 -15.99
C ALA A 124 -8.21 -5.27 -15.17
N ALA A 125 -7.93 -4.45 -14.16
CA ALA A 125 -8.94 -3.70 -13.42
C ALA A 125 -9.09 -2.28 -14.00
N PHE A 126 -10.27 -2.01 -14.58
CA PHE A 126 -10.69 -0.69 -15.10
C PHE A 126 -9.71 -0.05 -16.10
N GLY A 127 -8.94 -0.87 -16.83
CA GLY A 127 -7.95 -0.38 -17.79
C GLY A 127 -6.72 0.27 -17.16
N THR A 128 -6.54 0.20 -15.83
CA THR A 128 -5.41 0.85 -15.13
C THR A 128 -4.66 -0.08 -14.18
N TRP A 129 -5.37 -0.79 -13.31
CA TRP A 129 -4.76 -1.50 -12.18
C TRP A 129 -4.62 -2.99 -12.48
N MET A 130 -3.69 -3.65 -11.79
CA MET A 130 -3.72 -5.11 -11.64
C MET A 130 -4.87 -5.51 -10.70
N PRO A 131 -5.40 -6.75 -10.72
CA PRO A 131 -6.14 -7.31 -9.58
C PRO A 131 -5.37 -7.06 -8.28
N ASN A 132 -6.03 -6.52 -7.26
CA ASN A 132 -5.39 -6.11 -6.00
C ASN A 132 -6.43 -5.87 -4.90
N ILE A 133 -5.94 -5.69 -3.67
CA ILE A 133 -6.70 -5.07 -2.58
C ILE A 133 -6.18 -3.64 -2.42
N GLU A 134 -7.08 -2.66 -2.42
CA GLU A 134 -6.73 -1.25 -2.34
C GLU A 134 -7.05 -0.71 -0.93
N PHE A 135 -6.06 -0.07 -0.31
CA PHE A 135 -6.28 0.91 0.73
C PHE A 135 -6.56 2.24 0.04
N GLN A 136 -7.80 2.69 0.11
CA GLN A 136 -8.26 3.85 -0.61
C GLN A 136 -7.56 5.11 -0.08
N MET A 137 -6.96 5.89 -0.97
CA MET A 137 -6.37 7.19 -0.66
C MET A 137 -7.20 8.28 -1.34
N MET A 138 -8.51 8.30 -1.07
CA MET A 138 -9.43 9.31 -1.59
C MET A 138 -9.83 10.28 -0.49
N HIS A 139 -9.92 11.57 -0.85
CA HIS A 139 -10.44 12.58 0.06
C HIS A 139 -11.85 12.20 0.55
N GLN A 140 -12.05 12.18 1.87
CA GLN A 140 -13.26 11.72 2.59
C GLN A 140 -13.46 10.20 2.70
N ASN A 141 -12.62 9.39 2.06
CA ASN A 141 -12.69 7.92 2.06
C ASN A 141 -11.31 7.29 2.31
N LEU A 142 -10.46 7.96 3.08
CA LEU A 142 -9.10 7.51 3.35
C LEU A 142 -9.14 6.27 4.26
N GLY A 143 -8.61 5.16 3.77
CA GLY A 143 -8.53 3.89 4.49
C GLY A 143 -9.68 2.92 4.25
N ASP A 144 -10.63 3.28 3.38
CA ASP A 144 -11.62 2.31 2.91
C ASP A 144 -10.92 1.17 2.16
N THR A 145 -11.38 -0.06 2.36
CA THR A 145 -10.87 -1.22 1.62
C THR A 145 -11.69 -1.39 0.35
N TYR A 146 -11.02 -1.45 -0.81
CA TYR A 146 -11.65 -1.74 -2.08
C TYR A 146 -11.05 -3.00 -2.70
N LEU A 147 -11.89 -4.00 -2.94
CA LEU A 147 -11.47 -5.29 -3.50
C LEU A 147 -11.61 -5.25 -5.02
N MET A 148 -10.50 -5.31 -5.74
CA MET A 148 -10.53 -5.31 -7.20
C MET A 148 -10.55 -6.73 -7.75
N LEU A 149 -11.47 -6.98 -8.68
CA LEU A 149 -11.66 -8.25 -9.39
C LEU A 149 -11.86 -9.41 -8.40
N ASN A 150 -11.12 -10.51 -8.57
CA ASN A 150 -11.29 -11.76 -7.84
C ASN A 150 -10.54 -11.77 -6.49
N THR A 151 -10.49 -10.63 -5.80
CA THR A 151 -9.91 -10.52 -4.45
C THR A 151 -10.99 -10.65 -3.39
N ALA A 152 -10.58 -11.17 -2.23
CA ALA A 152 -11.42 -11.32 -1.06
C ALA A 152 -10.62 -11.00 0.19
N CYS A 153 -11.29 -10.53 1.24
CA CYS A 153 -10.70 -10.39 2.56
C CYS A 153 -11.67 -10.89 3.63
N GLU A 154 -11.12 -11.30 4.77
CA GLU A 154 -11.89 -11.60 5.97
C GLU A 154 -11.38 -10.66 7.07
N THR A 155 -12.29 -9.94 7.72
CA THR A 155 -11.90 -8.95 8.72
C THR A 155 -12.99 -8.74 9.77
N GLU A 156 -12.55 -8.38 10.99
CA GLU A 156 -13.41 -8.11 12.15
C GLU A 156 -14.12 -6.77 11.98
N VAL A 157 -15.44 -6.78 11.87
CA VAL A 157 -16.23 -5.59 11.53
C VAL A 157 -17.52 -5.51 12.31
N ILE A 158 -18.03 -4.29 12.45
CA ILE A 158 -19.42 -4.03 12.79
C ILE A 158 -20.12 -3.37 11.60
N TYR A 159 -21.38 -3.72 11.38
CA TYR A 159 -22.24 -3.03 10.42
C TYR A 159 -22.92 -1.84 11.11
N ILE A 160 -22.80 -0.66 10.54
CA ILE A 160 -23.44 0.57 11.02
C ILE A 160 -24.67 0.83 10.16
N GLU A 161 -25.87 0.56 10.67
CA GLU A 161 -27.13 0.67 9.91
C GLU A 161 -27.39 2.09 9.39
N GLU A 162 -27.00 3.13 10.15
CA GLU A 162 -27.25 4.52 9.80
C GLU A 162 -26.46 4.98 8.57
N THR A 163 -25.26 4.45 8.37
CA THR A 163 -24.40 4.77 7.23
C THR A 163 -24.41 3.67 6.17
N GLY A 164 -24.89 2.48 6.50
CA GLY A 164 -24.80 1.29 5.68
C GLY A 164 -23.36 0.79 5.48
N GLN A 165 -22.43 1.17 6.35
CA GLN A 165 -21.01 0.87 6.21
C GLN A 165 -20.55 -0.22 7.18
N PHE A 166 -19.53 -0.98 6.77
CA PHE A 166 -18.78 -1.86 7.66
C PHE A 166 -17.55 -1.11 8.19
N VAL A 167 -17.36 -1.14 9.51
CA VAL A 167 -16.22 -0.48 10.17
C VAL A 167 -15.38 -1.51 10.90
N TYR A 168 -14.09 -1.58 10.56
CA TYR A 168 -13.14 -2.45 11.24
C TYR A 168 -13.16 -2.19 12.75
N THR A 169 -13.42 -3.23 13.53
CA THR A 169 -13.55 -3.16 14.98
C THR A 169 -12.88 -4.38 15.61
N PRO A 170 -11.70 -4.22 16.22
CA PRO A 170 -10.98 -5.32 16.84
C PRO A 170 -11.83 -6.09 17.86
N GLY A 171 -11.86 -7.41 17.72
CA GLY A 171 -12.64 -8.34 18.56
C GLY A 171 -14.12 -8.49 18.17
N ALA A 172 -14.57 -7.85 17.09
CA ALA A 172 -15.88 -8.14 16.49
C ALA A 172 -15.85 -9.46 15.69
N ASP A 173 -17.02 -9.92 15.24
CA ASP A 173 -17.10 -11.08 14.36
C ASP A 173 -16.42 -10.78 13.01
N ALA A 174 -15.63 -11.75 12.54
CA ALA A 174 -15.01 -11.66 11.23
C ALA A 174 -16.05 -11.95 10.13
N LEU A 175 -16.11 -11.07 9.13
CA LEU A 175 -16.93 -11.25 7.93
C LEU A 175 -16.04 -11.34 6.70
N ILE A 176 -16.48 -12.15 5.74
CA ILE A 176 -15.84 -12.29 4.43
C ILE A 176 -16.43 -11.25 3.47
N PHE A 177 -15.55 -10.57 2.74
CA PHE A 177 -15.82 -9.61 1.69
C PHE A 177 -15.19 -10.07 0.36
N GLY A 178 -15.88 -9.85 -0.75
CA GLY A 178 -15.41 -10.15 -2.10
C GLY A 178 -16.58 -10.24 -3.10
N GLU A 179 -16.30 -10.57 -4.36
CA GLU A 179 -17.31 -10.65 -5.44
C GLU A 179 -18.54 -11.51 -5.10
N HIS A 180 -18.39 -12.47 -4.17
CA HIS A 180 -19.44 -13.42 -3.79
C HIS A 180 -19.84 -13.34 -2.31
N ALA A 181 -19.39 -12.33 -1.56
CA ALA A 181 -19.67 -12.21 -0.13
C ALA A 181 -19.58 -10.76 0.37
N ASN A 182 -20.63 -10.26 1.04
CA ASN A 182 -20.76 -8.95 1.74
C ASN A 182 -20.12 -7.72 1.08
N GLY A 183 -19.91 -7.74 -0.24
CA GLY A 183 -19.36 -6.66 -1.06
C GLY A 183 -20.25 -6.36 -2.24
#